data_AF-A0A954XH40-F1
#
_entry.id   AF-A0A954XH40-F1
#
_cell.length_a   1.000
_cell.length_b   1.000
_cell.length_c   1.000
_cell.angle_alpha   90.00
_cell.angle_beta   90.00
_cell.angle_gamma   90.00
#
_symmetry.space_group_name_H-M   'P 1'
#
loop_
_entity.id
_entity.type
_entity.pdbx_description
1 polymer ?
#
loop_
_entity_poly.entity_id
_entity_poly.type
_entity_poly.pdbx_seq_one_letter_code
_entity_poly.pdbx_strand_id
1 'polypeptide(L)'
;MAHGNRWIIVVVLLLVVSLVFNLGMLAYAAGASLLLLAIARWLTMHWIHSLTATRECNRLVAEIGDKVAVNVKVENSSKLPIPWLLLEDLLPRRALAISPPSLDVQGTRIKLSMLRGRDAKVLAYQMDCNRRGYFQIGPLVLETGDLFGLFRRYRVGAEPVFLLVYPKVT
;
A
#
# COMPACT_ATOMS: atom_id res chain seq x y z
N MET A 1 12.91 -1.38 10.25
CA MET A 1 11.77 -2.29 10.51
C MET A 1 12.17 -3.53 11.35
N ALA A 2 12.95 -3.40 12.43
CA ALA A 2 13.44 -4.55 13.21
C ALA A 2 12.89 -4.64 14.66
N HIS A 3 12.09 -3.67 15.11
CA HIS A 3 11.62 -3.62 16.51
C HIS A 3 10.45 -4.57 16.81
N GLY A 4 9.57 -4.88 15.84
CA GLY A 4 8.37 -5.69 16.09
C GLY A 4 8.67 -7.13 16.54
N ASN A 5 9.73 -7.75 15.99
CA ASN A 5 10.11 -9.12 16.38
C ASN A 5 10.70 -9.20 17.80
N ARG A 6 11.36 -8.14 18.28
CA ARG A 6 11.99 -8.12 19.61
C ARG A 6 10.96 -8.19 20.73
N TRP A 7 9.83 -7.50 20.57
CA TRP A 7 8.75 -7.52 21.56
C TRP A 7 8.09 -8.90 21.67
N ILE A 8 7.92 -9.61 20.55
CA ILE A 8 7.38 -10.97 20.57
C ILE A 8 8.30 -11.89 21.40
N ILE A 9 9.61 -11.77 21.24
CA ILE A 9 10.59 -12.56 22.01
C ILE A 9 10.47 -12.25 23.50
N VAL A 10 10.34 -10.98 23.89
CA VAL A 10 10.17 -10.57 25.29
C VAL A 10 8.87 -11.15 25.88
N VAL A 11 7.76 -11.11 25.14
CA VAL A 11 6.48 -11.66 25.62
C VAL A 11 6.54 -13.19 25.74
N VAL A 12 7.18 -13.89 24.79
CA VAL A 12 7.40 -15.34 24.89
C VAL A 12 8.26 -15.70 26.10
N LEU A 13 9.34 -14.95 26.34
CA LEU A 13 10.25 -15.18 27.46
C LEU A 13 9.53 -14.93 28.81
N LEU A 14 8.72 -13.87 28.90
CA LEU A 14 7.84 -13.61 30.05
C LEU A 14 6.84 -14.74 30.28
N LEU A 15 6.23 -15.29 29.23
CA LEU A 15 5.32 -16.43 29.36
C LEU A 15 6.03 -17.66 29.93
N VAL A 16 7.22 -17.98 29.43
CA VAL A 16 8.03 -19.12 29.91
C VAL A 16 8.40 -18.93 31.37
N VAL A 17 8.90 -17.75 31.75
CA VAL A 17 9.22 -17.41 33.14
C VAL A 17 7.98 -17.55 34.02
N SER A 18 6.85 -16.98 33.61
CA SER A 18 5.62 -17.03 34.40
C SER A 18 5.10 -18.45 34.66
N LEU A 19 5.23 -19.35 33.68
CA LEU A 19 4.88 -20.77 33.82
C LEU A 19 5.82 -21.49 34.78
N VAL A 20 7.13 -21.21 34.73
CA VAL A 20 8.13 -21.81 35.63
C VAL A 20 7.90 -21.38 37.08
N PHE A 21 7.51 -20.12 37.32
CA PHE A 21 7.27 -19.58 38.67
C PHE A 21 5.82 -19.78 39.18
N ASN A 22 4.96 -20.48 38.44
CA ASN A 22 3.56 -20.78 38.80
C ASN A 22 2.71 -19.52 39.11
N LEU A 23 3.07 -18.39 38.48
CA LEU A 23 2.36 -17.11 38.62
C LEU A 23 1.12 -17.13 37.72
N GLY A 24 0.03 -17.77 38.19
CA GLY A 24 -1.16 -18.02 37.38
C GLY A 24 -1.70 -16.80 36.64
N MET A 25 -1.85 -15.66 37.33
CA MET A 25 -2.34 -14.42 36.71
C MET A 25 -1.42 -13.87 35.60
N LEU A 26 -0.10 -13.93 35.81
CA LEU A 26 0.87 -13.47 34.81
C LEU A 26 0.92 -14.40 33.60
N ALA A 27 0.73 -15.70 33.81
CA ALA A 27 0.71 -16.69 32.73
C ALA A 27 -0.51 -16.46 31.82
N TYR A 28 -1.68 -16.21 32.41
CA TYR A 28 -2.88 -15.84 31.65
C TYR A 28 -2.70 -14.53 30.88
N ALA A 29 -2.14 -13.49 31.51
CA ALA A 29 -1.90 -12.21 30.86
C ALA A 29 -0.91 -12.33 29.69
N ALA A 30 0.18 -13.07 29.87
CA ALA A 30 1.19 -13.30 28.84
C ALA A 30 0.61 -14.14 27.67
N GLY A 31 -0.17 -15.18 28.00
CA GLY A 31 -0.84 -16.02 27.01
C GLY A 31 -1.88 -15.26 26.18
N ALA A 32 -2.74 -14.47 26.83
CA ALA A 32 -3.71 -13.61 26.14
C ALA A 32 -3.02 -12.59 25.22
N SER A 33 -1.92 -11.99 25.68
CA SER A 33 -1.12 -11.06 24.88
C SER A 33 -0.52 -11.72 23.64
N LEU A 34 0.05 -12.92 23.76
CA LEU A 34 0.56 -13.67 22.62
C LEU A 34 -0.55 -14.05 21.63
N LEU A 35 -1.70 -14.48 22.14
CA LEU A 35 -2.85 -14.81 21.30
C LEU A 35 -3.31 -13.59 20.48
N LEU A 36 -3.43 -12.42 21.11
CA LEU A 36 -3.78 -11.17 20.44
C LEU A 36 -2.75 -10.79 19.36
N LEU A 37 -1.46 -10.90 19.65
CA LEU A 37 -0.39 -10.63 18.69
C LEU A 37 -0.42 -11.61 17.51
N ALA A 38 -0.67 -12.89 17.76
CA ALA A 38 -0.78 -13.91 16.72
C ALA A 38 -1.97 -13.64 15.80
N ILE A 39 -3.14 -13.30 16.38
CA ILE A 39 -4.35 -12.94 15.63
C ILE A 39 -4.12 -11.68 14.80
N ALA A 40 -3.55 -10.62 15.38
CA ALA A 40 -3.25 -9.38 14.68
C ALA A 40 -2.33 -9.63 13.48
N ARG A 41 -1.24 -10.38 13.68
CA ARG A 41 -0.31 -10.75 12.62
C ARG A 41 -0.99 -11.57 11.51
N TRP A 42 -1.83 -12.54 11.88
CA TRP A 42 -2.55 -13.36 10.91
C TRP A 42 -3.53 -12.53 10.08
N LEU A 43 -4.30 -11.64 10.72
CA LEU A 43 -5.23 -10.73 10.05
C LEU A 43 -4.50 -9.81 9.06
N THR A 44 -3.40 -9.17 9.47
CA THR A 44 -2.65 -8.28 8.57
C THR A 44 -2.11 -9.03 7.35
N MET A 45 -1.63 -10.27 7.52
CA MET A 45 -1.19 -11.11 6.40
C MET A 45 -2.35 -11.53 5.49
N HIS A 46 -3.51 -11.83 6.07
CA HIS A 46 -4.70 -12.17 5.31
C HIS A 46 -5.20 -10.98 4.49
N TRP A 47 -5.26 -9.78 5.07
CA TRP A 47 -5.68 -8.55 4.40
C TRP A 47 -4.80 -8.22 3.19
N ILE A 48 -3.48 -8.23 3.35
CA ILE A 48 -2.57 -7.86 2.25
C ILE A 48 -2.59 -8.86 1.10
N HIS A 49 -2.82 -10.15 1.37
CA HIS A 49 -2.93 -11.18 0.34
C HIS A 49 -4.26 -11.12 -0.42
N SER A 50 -5.32 -10.67 0.25
CA SER A 50 -6.67 -10.59 -0.33
C SER A 50 -6.87 -9.39 -1.26
N LEU A 51 -5.92 -8.47 -1.30
CA LEU A 51 -5.97 -7.30 -2.18
C LEU A 51 -5.51 -7.66 -3.59
N THR A 52 -6.34 -7.31 -4.56
CA THR A 52 -6.01 -7.35 -6.00
C THR A 52 -6.11 -5.94 -6.55
N ALA A 53 -5.17 -5.54 -7.40
CA ALA A 53 -5.21 -4.23 -8.03
C ALA A 53 -4.96 -4.31 -9.54
N THR A 54 -5.65 -3.47 -10.28
CA THR A 54 -5.49 -3.31 -11.73
C THR A 54 -5.29 -1.84 -12.06
N ARG A 55 -4.37 -1.55 -12.99
CA ARG A 55 -4.16 -0.20 -13.52
C ARG A 55 -4.64 -0.14 -14.96
N GLU A 56 -5.41 0.89 -15.25
CA GLU A 56 -5.83 1.26 -16.58
C GLU A 56 -5.38 2.68 -16.89
N CYS A 57 -4.69 2.85 -18.01
CA CYS A 57 -4.30 4.14 -18.54
C CYS A 57 -5.07 4.35 -19.84
N ASN A 58 -5.63 5.55 -20.05
CA ASN A 58 -6.35 5.84 -21.29
C ASN A 58 -5.44 5.75 -22.53
N ARG A 59 -4.17 6.16 -22.39
CA ARG A 59 -3.15 6.05 -23.42
C ARG A 59 -1.77 5.82 -22.81
N LEU A 60 -0.93 5.05 -23.51
CA LEU A 60 0.48 4.80 -23.16
C LEU A 60 1.47 5.51 -24.09
N VAL A 61 0.94 6.16 -25.12
CA VAL A 61 1.67 7.03 -26.03
C VAL A 61 0.93 8.35 -26.08
N ALA A 62 1.66 9.45 -25.91
CA ALA A 62 1.12 10.81 -25.87
C ALA A 62 2.08 11.79 -26.54
N GLU A 63 1.59 12.96 -26.90
CA GLU A 63 2.41 14.07 -27.37
C GLU A 63 2.62 15.12 -26.28
N ILE A 64 3.60 16.01 -26.46
CA ILE A 64 3.74 17.16 -25.56
C ILE A 64 2.45 18.01 -25.64
N GLY A 65 1.85 18.27 -24.48
CA GLY A 65 0.58 18.98 -24.30
C GLY A 65 -0.63 18.06 -24.07
N ASP A 66 -0.48 16.75 -24.28
CA ASP A 66 -1.55 15.80 -24.03
C ASP A 66 -1.83 15.53 -22.55
N LYS A 67 -3.08 15.18 -22.28
CA LYS A 67 -3.53 14.70 -20.96
C LYS A 67 -3.67 13.19 -20.96
N VAL A 68 -3.09 12.54 -19.96
CA VAL A 68 -3.19 11.09 -19.73
C VAL A 68 -3.94 10.84 -18.42
N ALA A 69 -5.07 10.16 -18.51
CA ALA A 69 -5.83 9.72 -17.34
C ALA A 69 -5.35 8.34 -16.88
N VAL A 70 -5.14 8.19 -15.57
CA VAL A 70 -4.76 6.94 -14.92
C VAL A 70 -5.82 6.59 -13.88
N ASN A 71 -6.35 5.37 -14.00
CA ASN A 71 -7.30 4.80 -13.06
C ASN A 71 -6.70 3.52 -12.49
N VAL A 72 -6.54 3.48 -11.17
CA VAL A 72 -6.10 2.29 -10.46
C VAL A 72 -7.23 1.78 -9.60
N LYS A 73 -7.74 0.59 -9.91
CA LYS A 73 -8.78 -0.08 -9.16
C LYS A 73 -8.15 -1.06 -8.18
N VAL A 74 -8.57 -1.00 -6.92
CA VAL A 74 -8.13 -1.93 -5.88
C VAL A 74 -9.35 -2.60 -5.28
N GLU A 75 -9.33 -3.92 -5.24
CA GLU A 75 -10.43 -4.77 -4.82
C GLU A 75 -10.03 -5.64 -3.64
N ASN A 76 -10.93 -5.77 -2.66
CA ASN A 76 -10.78 -6.72 -1.57
C ASN A 76 -11.54 -8.01 -1.89
N SER A 77 -10.83 -9.08 -2.22
CA SER A 77 -11.43 -10.38 -2.49
C SER A 77 -11.96 -11.09 -1.23
N SER A 78 -11.55 -10.66 -0.04
CA SER A 78 -12.00 -11.24 1.22
C SER A 78 -13.34 -10.69 1.69
N LYS A 79 -13.99 -11.42 2.61
CA LYS A 79 -15.18 -10.95 3.32
C LYS A 79 -14.85 -10.00 4.47
N LEU A 80 -13.60 -9.95 4.91
CA LEU A 80 -13.20 -9.15 6.05
C LEU A 80 -12.96 -7.70 5.62
N PRO A 81 -13.51 -6.71 6.33
CA PRO A 81 -13.22 -5.32 6.07
C PRO A 81 -11.77 -5.00 6.46
N ILE A 82 -11.09 -4.26 5.60
CA ILE A 82 -9.77 -3.71 5.86
C ILE A 82 -9.98 -2.31 6.45
N PRO A 83 -9.62 -2.09 7.73
CA PRO A 83 -9.97 -0.87 8.45
C PRO A 83 -9.28 0.36 7.86
N TRP A 84 -8.04 0.20 7.39
CA TRP A 84 -7.32 1.24 6.67
C TRP A 84 -6.40 0.61 5.62
N LEU A 85 -6.41 1.23 4.44
CA LEU A 85 -5.58 0.90 3.30
C LEU A 85 -5.04 2.21 2.75
N LEU A 86 -3.72 2.33 2.70
CA LEU A 86 -3.03 3.41 2.02
C LEU A 86 -2.68 2.94 0.61
N LEU A 87 -3.19 3.66 -0.38
CA LEU A 87 -2.89 3.47 -1.79
C LEU A 87 -1.94 4.58 -2.20
N GLU A 88 -0.77 4.23 -2.73
CA GLU A 88 0.20 5.20 -3.26
C GLU A 88 0.66 4.76 -4.65
N ASP A 89 0.34 5.55 -5.68
CA ASP A 89 0.86 5.32 -7.03
C ASP A 89 2.12 6.16 -7.27
N LEU A 90 3.26 5.46 -7.40
CA LEU A 90 4.56 6.10 -7.48
C LEU A 90 4.82 6.68 -8.87
N LEU A 91 5.55 7.80 -8.91
CA LEU A 91 6.07 8.38 -10.14
C LEU A 91 7.56 8.65 -9.98
N PRO A 92 8.35 8.51 -11.05
CA PRO A 92 9.79 8.69 -10.99
C PRO A 92 10.10 10.14 -10.65
N ARG A 93 11.03 10.37 -9.71
CA ARG A 93 11.40 11.72 -9.24
C ARG A 93 11.75 12.66 -10.40
N ARG A 94 12.41 12.16 -11.46
CA ARG A 94 12.74 12.94 -12.67
C ARG A 94 11.52 13.56 -13.36
N ALA A 95 10.35 12.93 -13.28
CA ALA A 95 9.12 13.46 -13.87
C ALA A 95 8.59 14.68 -13.11
N LEU A 96 8.87 14.76 -11.80
CA LEU A 96 8.36 15.78 -10.89
C LEU A 96 9.39 16.84 -10.48
N ALA A 97 10.70 16.54 -10.59
CA ALA A 97 11.76 17.34 -9.99
C ALA A 97 12.16 18.61 -10.75
N ILE A 98 11.77 18.72 -12.03
CA ILE A 98 12.12 19.85 -12.89
C ILE A 98 10.97 20.85 -12.85
N SER A 99 11.24 22.16 -12.86
CA SER A 99 10.19 23.20 -12.99
C SER A 99 10.22 23.80 -14.40
N PRO A 100 9.12 23.73 -15.18
CA PRO A 100 7.88 23.00 -14.91
C PRO A 100 8.09 21.47 -14.97
N PRO A 101 7.28 20.70 -14.19
CA PRO A 101 7.38 19.25 -14.11
C PRO A 101 7.15 18.61 -15.48
N SER A 102 7.87 17.53 -15.76
CA SER A 102 7.75 16.84 -17.05
C SER A 102 6.39 16.14 -17.19
N LEU A 103 5.87 15.65 -16.06
CA LEU A 103 4.49 15.22 -15.91
C LEU A 103 3.87 16.05 -14.79
N ASP A 104 2.97 16.96 -15.13
CA ASP A 104 2.20 17.69 -14.12
C ASP A 104 1.01 16.84 -13.68
N VAL A 105 0.89 16.55 -12.39
CA VAL A 105 -0.13 15.62 -11.89
C VAL A 105 -1.29 16.38 -11.28
N GLN A 106 -2.44 16.21 -11.90
CA GLN A 106 -3.71 16.78 -11.46
C GLN A 106 -4.50 15.73 -10.67
N GLY A 107 -4.71 15.99 -9.38
CA GLY A 107 -5.42 15.09 -8.47
C GLY A 107 -4.51 14.41 -7.44
N THR A 108 -5.04 13.41 -6.76
CA THR A 108 -4.36 12.76 -5.62
C THR A 108 -3.83 11.39 -5.99
N ARG A 109 -2.51 11.21 -5.83
CA ARG A 109 -1.77 9.96 -6.09
C ARG A 109 -1.69 9.04 -4.87
N ILE A 110 -2.04 9.59 -3.70
CA ILE A 110 -1.96 8.95 -2.40
C ILE A 110 -3.32 9.05 -1.74
N LYS A 111 -3.92 7.94 -1.36
CA LYS A 111 -5.25 7.91 -0.77
C LYS A 111 -5.31 6.94 0.38
N LEU A 112 -5.71 7.44 1.54
CA LEU A 112 -6.07 6.61 2.67
C LEU A 112 -7.56 6.29 2.58
N SER A 113 -7.93 5.01 2.64
CA SER A 113 -9.33 4.59 2.55
C SER A 113 -9.58 3.32 3.35
N MET A 114 -10.81 3.18 3.85
CA MET A 114 -11.31 1.91 4.37
C MET A 114 -11.87 1.09 3.20
N LEU A 115 -11.65 -0.22 3.20
CA LEU A 115 -12.13 -1.10 2.14
C LEU A 115 -12.97 -2.22 2.76
N ARG A 116 -14.29 -2.23 2.51
CA ARG A 116 -15.18 -3.27 3.03
C ARG A 116 -14.85 -4.62 2.38
N GLY A 117 -15.36 -5.70 2.97
CA GLY A 117 -15.28 -7.01 2.35
C GLY A 117 -15.99 -7.01 0.99
N ARG A 118 -15.36 -7.56 -0.04
CA ARG A 118 -15.88 -7.59 -1.43
C ARG A 118 -16.16 -6.21 -2.03
N ASP A 119 -15.55 -5.16 -1.49
CA ASP A 119 -15.66 -3.80 -2.02
C ASP A 119 -14.43 -3.44 -2.87
N ALA A 120 -14.59 -2.41 -3.69
CA ALA A 120 -13.55 -1.85 -4.53
C ALA A 120 -13.39 -0.35 -4.29
N LYS A 121 -12.18 0.17 -4.48
CA LYS A 121 -11.88 1.61 -4.49
C LYS A 121 -11.04 1.95 -5.70
N VAL A 122 -11.27 3.14 -6.23
CA VAL A 122 -10.54 3.67 -7.36
C VAL A 122 -9.70 4.87 -6.91
N LEU A 123 -8.45 4.87 -7.33
CA LEU A 123 -7.51 5.97 -7.29
C LEU A 123 -7.39 6.49 -8.73
N ALA A 124 -7.94 7.67 -8.99
CA ALA A 124 -7.98 8.28 -10.32
C ALA A 124 -7.24 9.62 -10.29
N TYR A 125 -6.39 9.86 -11.27
CA TYR A 125 -5.67 11.12 -11.45
C TYR A 125 -5.35 11.36 -12.92
N GLN A 126 -5.04 12.60 -13.27
CA GLN A 126 -4.64 13.00 -14.61
C GLN A 126 -3.21 13.51 -14.61
N MET A 127 -2.53 13.37 -15.75
CA MET A 127 -1.18 13.86 -15.95
C MET A 127 -1.10 14.66 -17.24
N ASP A 128 -0.55 15.86 -17.17
CA ASP A 128 -0.28 16.71 -18.33
C ASP A 128 1.18 16.51 -18.76
N CYS A 129 1.37 16.14 -20.03
CA CYS A 129 2.67 15.78 -20.59
C CYS A 129 3.41 17.02 -21.08
N ASN A 130 4.26 17.62 -20.26
CA ASN A 130 4.95 18.88 -20.59
C ASN A 130 6.27 18.68 -21.34
N ARG A 131 6.85 17.47 -21.28
CA ARG A 131 8.18 17.20 -21.83
C ARG A 131 8.24 15.82 -22.45
N ARG A 132 8.99 15.67 -23.55
CA ARG A 132 9.25 14.37 -24.18
C ARG A 132 10.02 13.45 -23.23
N GLY A 133 9.78 12.15 -23.35
CA GLY A 133 10.53 11.16 -22.59
C GLY A 133 9.77 9.86 -22.37
N TYR A 134 10.45 8.94 -21.70
CA TYR A 134 9.88 7.66 -21.29
C TYR A 134 9.68 7.67 -19.77
N PHE A 135 8.43 7.66 -19.33
CA PHE A 135 8.07 7.82 -17.92
C PHE A 135 7.42 6.54 -17.39
N GLN A 136 7.90 6.08 -16.25
CA GLN A 136 7.25 4.98 -15.54
C GLN A 136 6.07 5.53 -14.74
N ILE A 137 4.92 4.87 -14.84
CA ILE A 137 3.73 5.13 -14.04
C ILE A 137 3.59 3.97 -13.07
N GLY A 138 3.60 4.26 -11.78
CA GLY A 138 3.67 3.27 -10.71
C GLY A 138 5.09 2.82 -10.36
N PRO A 139 5.22 1.73 -9.59
CA PRO A 139 4.17 0.79 -9.19
C PRO A 139 3.16 1.36 -8.18
N LEU A 140 2.00 0.70 -8.07
CA LEU A 140 1.06 0.95 -7.00
C LEU A 140 1.56 0.23 -5.75
N VAL A 141 1.80 0.98 -4.69
CA VAL A 141 2.14 0.45 -3.36
C VAL A 141 0.88 0.48 -2.49
N LEU A 142 0.57 -0.67 -1.91
CA LEU A 142 -0.49 -0.85 -0.95
C LEU A 142 0.13 -1.04 0.43
N GLU A 143 -0.30 -0.24 1.40
CA GLU A 143 0.06 -0.41 2.81
C GLU A 143 -1.20 -0.64 3.63
N THR A 144 -1.18 -1.68 4.47
CA THR A 144 -2.21 -1.95 5.48
C THR A 144 -1.57 -2.53 6.74
N GLY A 145 -2.31 -2.49 7.84
CA GLY A 145 -1.82 -2.94 9.13
C GLY A 145 -2.94 -3.12 10.14
N ASP A 146 -2.56 -3.61 11.31
CA ASP A 146 -3.45 -3.61 12.47
C ASP A 146 -3.74 -2.18 12.96
N LEU A 147 -4.78 -2.03 13.78
CA LEU A 147 -5.17 -0.73 14.35
C LEU A 147 -4.15 -0.19 15.36
N PHE A 148 -3.37 -1.08 15.97
CA PHE A 148 -2.34 -0.72 16.96
C PHE A 148 -0.99 -0.37 16.30
N GLY A 149 -0.86 -0.55 14.99
CA GLY A 149 0.36 -0.28 14.25
C GLY A 149 1.53 -1.21 14.60
N LEU A 150 1.28 -2.33 15.28
CA LEU A 150 2.28 -3.34 15.64
C LEU A 150 2.74 -4.11 14.40
N PHE A 151 1.83 -4.32 13.45
CA PHE A 151 2.07 -5.04 12.22
C PHE A 151 1.64 -4.19 11.03
N ARG A 152 2.61 -3.76 10.24
CA ARG A 152 2.38 -3.10 8.94
C ARG A 152 2.96 -3.95 7.83
N ARG A 153 2.23 -4.03 6.73
CA ARG A 153 2.64 -4.75 5.53
C ARG A 153 2.48 -3.86 4.32
N TYR A 154 3.47 -3.99 3.44
CA TYR A 154 3.55 -3.30 2.17
C TYR A 154 3.53 -4.36 1.07
N ARG A 155 2.78 -4.09 0.01
CA ARG A 155 2.76 -4.95 -1.18
C ARG A 155 2.65 -4.09 -2.43
N VAL A 156 3.34 -4.50 -3.48
CA VAL A 156 3.10 -3.95 -4.83
C VAL A 156 1.78 -4.54 -5.33
N GLY A 157 0.77 -3.68 -5.46
CA GLY A 157 -0.57 -4.09 -5.90
C GLY A 157 -0.68 -4.21 -7.41
N ALA A 158 -0.12 -3.24 -8.15
CA ALA A 158 -0.14 -3.21 -9.61
C ALA A 158 1.26 -2.88 -10.15
N GLU A 159 1.70 -3.67 -11.13
CA GLU A 159 2.98 -3.51 -11.83
C GLU A 159 3.06 -2.18 -12.56
N PRO A 160 4.25 -1.56 -12.68
CA PRO A 160 4.39 -0.29 -13.37
C PRO A 160 4.11 -0.41 -14.88
N VAL A 161 3.56 0.66 -15.46
CA VAL A 161 3.38 0.78 -16.92
C VAL A 161 4.20 1.96 -17.41
N PHE A 162 4.66 1.94 -18.66
CA PHE A 162 5.47 3.02 -19.21
C PHE A 162 4.68 3.88 -20.20
N LEU A 163 4.79 5.19 -20.04
CA LEU A 163 4.24 6.21 -20.91
C LEU A 163 5.35 6.82 -21.77
N LEU A 164 5.17 6.77 -23.08
CA LEU A 164 6.06 7.41 -24.04
C LEU A 164 5.46 8.74 -24.50
N VAL A 165 6.21 9.83 -24.28
CA VAL A 165 5.82 11.17 -24.71
C VAL A 165 6.70 11.62 -25.86
N TYR A 166 6.09 11.82 -27.03
CA TYR A 166 6.75 12.30 -28.23
C TYR A 166 6.75 13.84 -28.31
N PRO A 167 7.75 14.44 -28.96
CA PRO A 167 7.66 15.85 -29.33
C PRO A 167 6.49 16.07 -30.28
N LYS A 168 5.85 17.22 -30.17
CA LYS A 168 4.82 17.63 -31.11
C LYS A 168 5.47 17.86 -32.46
N VAL A 169 5.08 17.08 -33.47
CA VAL A 169 5.52 17.29 -34.85
C VAL A 169 4.64 18.41 -35.39
N THR A 170 5.21 19.61 -35.52
CA THR A 170 4.53 20.77 -36.14
C THR A 170 4.91 20.81 -37.62
#